data_AF-A0A2E6ZJY1-F1
#
_entry.id   AF-A0A2E6ZJY1-F1
#
_cell.length_a   1.000
_cell.length_b   1.000
_cell.length_c   1.000
_cell.angle_alpha   90.00
_cell.angle_beta   90.00
_cell.angle_gamma   90.00
#
_symmetry.space_group_name_H-M   'P 1'
#
loop_
_entity.id
_entity.type
_entity.pdbx_description
1 polymer ?
#
loop_
_entity_poly.entity_id
_entity_poly.type
_entity_poly.pdbx_seq_one_letter_code
_entity_poly.pdbx_strand_id
1 'polypeptide(L)' 'MSDARQAISVAKEAGAAKHAAFHLEAAENYLESAESYLTQRAYHQARKNAYQAKMKALDALQASEENSKE' A
#
# COMPACT_ATOMS: atom_id res chain seq x y z
N MET A 1 -2.16 9.77 5.49
CA MET A 1 -1.46 9.33 4.26
C MET A 1 -0.01 8.95 4.52
N SER A 2 0.70 9.63 5.43
CA SER A 2 2.06 9.23 5.85
C SER A 2 2.16 7.73 6.17
N ASP A 3 1.19 7.20 6.92
CA ASP A 3 1.14 5.78 7.30
C ASP A 3 1.07 4.82 6.11
N ALA A 4 0.33 5.18 5.05
CA ALA A 4 0.17 4.32 3.88
C ALA A 4 1.44 4.31 3.04
N ARG A 5 2.05 5.49 2.82
CA ARG A 5 3.34 5.63 2.13
C ARG A 5 4.45 4.87 2.86
N GLN A 6 4.51 5.01 4.18
CA GLN A 6 5.48 4.31 5.00
C GLN A 6 5.29 2.79 4.92
N ALA A 7 4.06 2.29 5.01
CA ALA A 7 3.79 0.86 4.88
C ALA A 7 4.22 0.30 3.50
N ILE A 8 3.95 1.04 2.42
CA ILE A 8 4.38 0.66 1.06
C ILE A 8 5.91 0.61 0.97
N SER A 9 6.61 1.59 1.56
CA SER A 9 8.08 1.60 1.58
C SER A 9 8.65 0.38 2.32
N VAL A 10 8.10 0.07 3.50
CA VAL A 10 8.53 -1.09 4.29
C VAL A 10 8.27 -2.40 3.54
N ALA A 11 7.11 -2.54 2.89
CA ALA A 11 6.81 -3.71 2.06
C ALA A 11 7.82 -3.86 0.92
N LYS A 12 8.19 -2.77 0.23
CA LYS A 12 9.21 -2.79 -0.83
C LYS A 12 10.58 -3.24 -0.29
N GLU A 13 11.00 -2.69 0.84
CA GLU A 13 12.26 -3.04 1.49
C GLU A 13 12.29 -4.52 1.91
N ALA A 14 11.17 -5.07 2.35
CA ALA A 14 11.01 -6.49 2.67
C ALA A 14 10.95 -7.41 1.44
N GLY A 15 11.02 -6.87 0.22
CA GLY A 15 11.01 -7.67 -1.00
C GLY A 15 9.63 -7.92 -1.60
N ALA A 16 8.60 -7.17 -1.20
CA ALA A 16 7.25 -7.30 -1.75
C ALA A 16 7.18 -7.10 -3.26
N ALA A 17 8.08 -6.32 -3.84
CA ALA A 17 8.17 -6.19 -5.29
C ALA A 17 8.44 -7.53 -6.01
N LYS A 18 9.03 -8.52 -5.33
CA LYS A 18 9.34 -9.85 -5.86
C LYS A 18 8.35 -10.91 -5.40
N HIS A 19 8.01 -10.91 -4.11
CA HIS A 19 7.25 -11.98 -3.48
C HIS A 19 5.74 -11.68 -3.36
N ALA A 20 5.36 -10.40 -3.41
CA ALA A 20 3.99 -9.94 -3.18
C ALA A 20 3.60 -8.78 -4.11
N ALA A 21 4.05 -8.83 -5.37
CA ALA A 21 3.92 -7.73 -6.32
C ALA A 21 2.46 -7.31 -6.52
N PHE A 22 1.54 -8.26 -6.55
CA PHE A 22 0.10 -8.01 -6.69
C PHE A 22 -0.46 -7.15 -5.54
N HIS A 23 -0.09 -7.46 -4.29
CA HIS A 23 -0.54 -6.70 -3.14
C HIS A 23 0.12 -5.31 -3.08
N LEU A 24 1.40 -5.23 -3.47
CA LEU A 24 2.14 -3.98 -3.52
C LEU A 24 1.56 -3.02 -4.57
N GLU A 25 1.32 -3.50 -5.79
CA GLU A 25 0.71 -2.71 -6.87
C GLU A 25 -0.69 -2.21 -6.49
N ALA A 26 -1.50 -3.07 -5.86
CA ALA A 26 -2.79 -2.65 -5.33
C ALA A 26 -2.66 -1.53 -4.30
N ALA A 27 -1.67 -1.60 -3.40
CA ALA A 27 -1.42 -0.56 -2.40
C ALA A 27 -1.06 0.78 -3.05
N GLU A 28 -0.21 0.76 -4.08
CA GLU A 28 0.20 1.94 -4.84
C GLU A 28 -0.98 2.57 -5.59
N ASN A 29 -1.78 1.77 -6.28
CA ASN A 29 -2.98 2.24 -6.98
C ASN A 29 -3.99 2.91 -6.04
N TYR A 30 -4.19 2.34 -4.85
CA TYR A 30 -5.05 2.96 -3.83
C TYR A 30 -4.46 4.27 -3.30
N LEU A 31 -3.13 4.35 -3.14
CA LEU A 31 -2.48 5.59 -2.70
C LEU A 31 -2.63 6.68 -3.76
N GLU A 32 -2.38 6.38 -5.03
CA GLU A 32 -2.55 7.31 -6.14
C GLU A 32 -4.01 7.79 -6.24
N SER A 33 -4.96 6.86 -6.13
CA SER A 33 -6.39 7.19 -6.07
C SER A 33 -6.69 8.12 -4.89
N ALA A 34 -6.12 7.84 -3.72
CA ALA A 34 -6.32 8.67 -2.54
C ALA A 34 -5.80 10.10 -2.73
N GLU A 35 -4.64 10.25 -3.37
CA GLU A 35 -4.03 11.53 -3.71
C GLU A 35 -4.88 12.30 -4.74
N SER A 36 -5.39 11.61 -5.75
CA SER A 36 -6.34 12.19 -6.72
C SER A 36 -7.64 12.66 -6.04
N TYR A 37 -8.18 11.90 -5.09
CA TYR A 37 -9.34 12.35 -4.33
C TYR A 37 -9.03 13.54 -3.40
N LEU A 38 -7.81 13.67 -2.89
CA LEU A 38 -7.42 14.87 -2.13
C LEU A 38 -7.41 16.12 -3.01
N THR A 39 -6.87 16.05 -4.23
CA THR A 39 -6.84 17.20 -5.14
C THR A 39 -8.27 17.64 -5.51
N GLN A 40 -9.20 16.69 -5.60
CA GLN A 40 -10.63 16.92 -5.83
C GLN A 40 -11.41 17.35 -4.58
N ARG A 41 -10.75 17.51 -3.42
CA ARG A 41 -11.39 17.80 -2.11
C ARG A 41 -12.40 16.72 -1.66
N ALA A 42 -12.32 15.53 -2.24
CA ALA A 42 -13.11 14.36 -1.87
C ALA A 42 -12.47 13.62 -0.69
N TYR A 43 -12.43 14.28 0.48
CA TYR A 43 -11.66 13.81 1.64
C TYR A 43 -12.10 12.44 2.18
N HIS A 44 -13.39 12.12 2.10
CA HIS A 44 -13.91 10.83 2.55
C HIS A 44 -13.38 9.69 1.69
N GLN A 45 -13.45 9.84 0.36
CA GLN A 45 -12.90 8.90 -0.62
C GLN A 45 -11.38 8.80 -0.47
N ALA A 46 -10.69 9.93 -0.31
CA ALA A 46 -9.25 9.94 -0.08
C ALA A 46 -8.86 9.14 1.17
N ARG A 47 -9.57 9.33 2.29
CA ARG A 47 -9.30 8.60 3.54
C ARG A 47 -9.57 7.10 3.38
N LYS A 48 -10.66 6.72 2.71
CA LYS A 48 -10.98 5.32 2.46
C LYS A 48 -9.90 4.66 1.60
N ASN A 49 -9.49 5.30 0.51
CA ASN A 49 -8.43 4.77 -0.36
C ASN A 49 -7.08 4.71 0.35
N ALA A 50 -6.71 5.72 1.14
CA ALA A 50 -5.48 5.68 1.93
C ALA A 50 -5.48 4.53 2.97
N TYR A 51 -6.65 4.20 3.54
CA TYR A 51 -6.78 3.04 4.43
C TYR A 51 -6.62 1.73 3.67
N GLN A 52 -7.23 1.59 2.49
CA GLN A 52 -7.06 0.40 1.63
C GLN A 52 -5.60 0.24 1.17
N ALA A 53 -4.93 1.34 0.82
CA ALA A 53 -3.50 1.35 0.49
C ALA A 53 -2.66 0.80 1.64
N LYS A 54 -2.92 1.27 2.88
CA LYS A 54 -2.23 0.76 4.07
C LYS A 54 -2.48 -0.74 4.28
N MET A 55 -3.73 -1.19 4.17
CA MET A 55 -4.04 -2.62 4.34
C MET A 55 -3.32 -3.48 3.30
N LYS A 56 -3.34 -3.09 2.02
CA LYS A 56 -2.68 -3.84 0.96
C LYS A 56 -1.16 -3.83 1.09
N ALA A 57 -0.57 -2.74 1.58
CA ALA A 57 0.85 -2.70 1.88
C ALA A 57 1.24 -3.66 3.02
N LEU A 58 0.39 -3.78 4.04
CA LEU A 58 0.60 -4.76 5.12
C LEU A 58 0.43 -6.20 4.63
N ASP A 59 -0.58 -6.48 3.80
CA ASP A 59 -0.73 -7.79 3.14
C ASP A 59 0.54 -8.13 2.34
N ALA A 60 1.08 -7.15 1.61
CA ALA A 60 2.29 -7.31 0.80
C ALA A 60 3.52 -7.57 1.67
N LEU A 61 3.67 -6.84 2.77
CA LEU A 61 4.74 -7.04 3.73
C LEU A 61 4.68 -8.46 4.32
N GLN A 62 3.51 -8.87 4.82
CA GLN A 62 3.33 -10.19 5.41
C GLN A 62 3.68 -11.30 4.41
N ALA A 63 3.14 -11.23 3.19
CA ALA A 63 3.45 -12.21 2.14
C ALA A 63 4.93 -12.25 1.78
N SER A 64 5.64 -11.13 1.89
CA SER A 64 7.10 -11.07 1.65
C SER A 64 7.89 -11.67 2.79
N GLU A 65 7.49 -11.40 4.04
CA GLU A 65 8.11 -11.97 5.23
C GLU A 65 7.88 -13.49 5.32
N GLU A 66 6.72 -13.99 4.88
CA GLU A 66 6.44 -15.42 4.77
C GLU A 66 7.34 -16.09 3.73
N ASN A 67 7.45 -15.49 2.54
CA ASN A 67 8.27 -16.01 1.44
C ASN A 67 9.79 -15.86 1.70
N SER A 68 10.20 -14.95 2.60
CA SER A 68 11.60 -14.78 3.02
C SER A 68 12.05 -15.81 4.08
N LYS A 69 11.12 -16.60 4.63
CA LYS A 69 11.40 -17.60 5.68
C LYS A 69 11.49 -19.05 5.16
N GLU A 70 11.27 -19.28 3.86
CA GLU A 70 11.48 -20.57 3.17
C GLU A 70 12.88 -20.66 2.54
#